data_AF-A0A523X063-F1
#
_entry.id   AF-A0A523X063-F1
#
_cell.length_a   1.000
_cell.length_b   1.000
_cell.length_c   1.000
_cell.angle_alpha   90.00
_cell.angle_beta   90.00
_cell.angle_gamma   90.00
#
_symmetry.space_group_name_H-M   'P 1'
#
loop_
_entity.id
_entity.type
_entity.pdbx_description
1 polymer ?
#
loop_
_entity_poly.entity_id
_entity_poly.type
_entity_poly.pdbx_seq_one_letter_code
_entity_poly.pdbx_strand_id
1 'polypeptide(L)'
;MTRAELDVEELMGSRGRIRVLRVLSESRELNISEVGRRTGMNYTSVERHLEALREMGLLREKRYGKIRIFEATFKAINVSFERNKGVRVEVEAPGQS
;
A
#
# COMPACT_ATOMS: atom_id res chain seq x y z
N MET A 1 -9.71 12.39 -13.25
CA MET A 1 -10.16 11.06 -12.81
C MET A 1 -9.19 10.04 -13.38
N THR A 2 -8.34 9.44 -12.56
CA THR A 2 -7.53 8.30 -13.01
C THR A 2 -8.05 7.11 -12.21
N ARG A 3 -9.04 6.42 -12.78
CA ARG A 3 -9.58 5.19 -12.22
C ARG A 3 -8.64 4.07 -12.63
N ALA A 4 -7.55 3.87 -11.89
CA ALA A 4 -6.87 2.59 -11.95
C ALA A 4 -7.80 1.58 -11.27
N GLU A 5 -8.32 0.61 -12.02
CA GLU A 5 -9.03 -0.51 -11.41
C GLU A 5 -7.99 -1.34 -10.65
N LEU A 6 -7.97 -1.18 -9.33
CA LEU A 6 -7.16 -2.00 -8.46
C LEU A 6 -7.92 -3.32 -8.22
N ASP A 7 -7.31 -4.44 -8.56
CA ASP A 7 -7.89 -5.75 -8.28
C ASP A 7 -7.92 -6.00 -6.77
N VAL A 8 -9.10 -6.29 -6.23
CA VAL A 8 -9.28 -6.58 -4.80
C VAL A 8 -8.58 -7.86 -4.38
N GLU A 9 -8.52 -8.87 -5.24
CA GLU A 9 -7.86 -10.14 -4.96
C GLU A 9 -6.36 -9.92 -4.89
N GLU A 10 -5.85 -9.06 -5.78
CA GLU A 10 -4.46 -8.65 -5.73
C GLU A 10 -4.19 -7.80 -4.48
N LEU A 11 -5.02 -6.84 -4.10
CA LEU A 11 -4.78 -6.06 -2.88
C LEU A 11 -4.84 -6.93 -1.61
N MET A 12 -5.92 -7.69 -1.46
CA MET A 12 -6.31 -8.35 -0.21
C MET A 12 -5.81 -9.80 -0.09
N GLY A 13 -5.37 -10.42 -1.18
CA GLY A 13 -4.88 -11.81 -1.20
C GLY A 13 -3.61 -12.06 -0.40
N SER A 14 -2.97 -11.01 0.14
CA SER A 14 -1.79 -11.15 1.01
C SER A 14 -1.97 -10.45 2.35
N ARG A 15 -1.97 -11.23 3.43
CA ARG A 15 -1.91 -10.72 4.81
C ARG A 15 -0.72 -9.79 5.02
N GLY A 16 0.42 -10.08 4.38
CA GLY A 16 1.62 -9.24 4.45
C GLY A 16 1.42 -7.86 3.83
N ARG A 17 0.78 -7.78 2.66
CA ARG A 17 0.45 -6.49 2.02
C ARG A 17 -0.48 -5.65 2.89
N ILE A 18 -1.55 -6.24 3.43
CA ILE A 18 -2.47 -5.54 4.33
C ILE A 18 -1.73 -5.03 5.57
N ARG A 19 -0.78 -5.80 6.12
CA ARG A 19 0.02 -5.36 7.28
C ARG A 19 0.96 -4.20 6.96
N VAL A 20 1.59 -4.22 5.78
CA VAL A 20 2.43 -3.12 5.29
C VAL A 20 1.60 -1.85 5.09
N LEU A 21 0.44 -1.96 4.43
CA LEU A 21 -0.48 -0.82 4.24
C LEU A 21 -0.94 -0.24 5.57
N ARG A 22 -1.29 -1.08 6.55
CA ARG A 22 -1.61 -0.63 7.90
C ARG A 22 -0.47 0.19 8.50
N VAL A 23 0.74 -0.37 8.53
CA VAL A 23 1.92 0.29 9.10
C VAL A 23 2.23 1.62 8.42
N LEU A 24 2.13 1.68 7.09
CA LEU A 24 2.37 2.90 6.32
C LEU A 24 1.22 3.91 6.41
N SER A 25 -0.02 3.48 6.68
CA SER A 25 -1.14 4.40 6.91
C SER A 25 -1.06 5.11 8.27
N GLU A 26 -0.36 4.52 9.23
CA GLU A 26 -0.14 5.08 10.58
C GLU A 26 1.07 6.04 10.63
N SER A 27 1.77 6.29 9.51
CA SER A 27 2.99 7.10 9.46
C SER A 27 3.07 7.90 8.17
N ARG A 28 3.81 9.03 8.14
CA ARG A 28 4.02 9.75 6.88
C ARG A 28 4.95 8.98 5.93
N GLU A 29 6.14 8.61 6.42
CA GLU A 29 7.16 7.91 5.63
C GLU A 29 7.91 6.93 6.53
N LEU A 30 8.30 5.76 6.00
CA LEU A 30 9.10 4.78 6.73
C LEU A 30 10.18 4.17 5.83
N ASN A 31 11.35 3.90 6.40
CA ASN A 31 12.36 3.10 5.72
C ASN A 31 12.00 1.60 5.77
N ILE A 32 12.55 0.82 4.85
CA ILE A 32 12.25 -0.62 4.73
C ILE A 32 12.52 -1.42 6.02
N SER A 33 13.59 -1.11 6.75
CA SER A 33 13.93 -1.80 8.00
C SER A 33 12.89 -1.53 9.09
N GLU A 34 12.38 -0.31 9.17
CA GLU A 34 11.34 0.08 10.11
C GLU A 34 9.99 -0.56 9.78
N VAL A 35 9.66 -0.69 8.48
CA VAL A 35 8.49 -1.48 8.04
C VAL A 35 8.64 -2.94 8.47
N GLY A 36 9.80 -3.56 8.27
CA GLY A 36 10.06 -4.92 8.73
C GLY A 36 9.92 -5.08 10.24
N ARG A 37 10.48 -4.15 11.01
CA ARG A 37 10.38 -4.14 12.48
C ARG A 37 8.92 -4.05 12.96
N ARG A 38 8.11 -3.15 12.39
CA ARG A 38 6.70 -2.96 12.79
C ARG A 38 5.78 -4.07 12.32
N THR A 39 6.06 -4.65 11.16
CA THR A 39 5.27 -5.77 10.63
C THR A 39 5.67 -7.13 11.23
N GLY A 40 6.85 -7.21 11.85
CA GLY A 40 7.45 -8.46 12.33
C GLY A 40 7.88 -9.40 11.20
N MET A 41 8.13 -8.87 10.00
CA MET A 41 8.49 -9.65 8.81
C MET A 41 9.97 -9.46 8.46
N ASN A 42 10.56 -10.45 7.80
CA ASN A 42 11.93 -10.36 7.31
C ASN A 42 12.05 -9.41 6.11
N TYR A 43 13.28 -8.97 5.84
CA TYR A 43 13.59 -8.00 4.78
C TYR A 43 13.03 -8.42 3.42
N THR A 44 13.30 -9.65 2.96
CA THR A 44 12.87 -10.15 1.65
C THR A 44 11.34 -10.17 1.50
N SER A 45 10.60 -10.53 2.55
CA SER A 45 9.13 -10.51 2.51
C SER A 45 8.60 -9.09 2.46
N VAL A 46 9.18 -8.19 3.25
CA VAL A 46 8.81 -6.77 3.28
C VAL A 46 9.08 -6.12 1.93
N GLU A 47 10.26 -6.35 1.36
CA GLU A 47 10.68 -5.86 0.05
C GLU A 47 9.67 -6.27 -1.03
N ARG A 48 9.36 -7.57 -1.13
CA ARG A 48 8.35 -8.08 -2.07
C ARG A 48 6.98 -7.40 -1.90
N HIS A 49 6.54 -7.18 -0.67
CA HIS A 49 5.25 -6.54 -0.41
C HIS A 49 5.26 -5.04 -0.76
N LEU A 50 6.35 -4.33 -0.45
CA LEU A 50 6.52 -2.92 -0.79
C LEU A 50 6.59 -2.71 -2.30
N GLU A 51 7.29 -3.59 -3.01
CA GLU A 51 7.41 -3.53 -4.48
C GLU A 51 6.06 -3.77 -5.15
N ALA A 52 5.32 -4.81 -4.76
CA ALA A 52 3.99 -5.07 -5.29
C ALA A 52 3.03 -3.88 -5.05
N LEU A 53 3.02 -3.32 -3.83
CA LEU A 53 2.17 -2.16 -3.52
C LEU A 53 2.61 -0.89 -4.25
N ARG A 54 3.91 -0.74 -4.55
CA ARG A 54 4.44 0.36 -5.36
C ARG A 54 4.08 0.20 -6.84
N GLU A 55 4.09 -1.02 -7.37
CA GLU A 55 3.63 -1.33 -8.73
C GLU A 55 2.12 -1.06 -8.91
N MET A 56 1.33 -1.36 -7.87
CA MET A 56 -0.09 -0.97 -7.77
C MET A 56 -0.32 0.55 -7.66
N GLY A 57 0.74 1.35 -7.51
CA GLY A 57 0.65 2.80 -7.35
C GLY A 57 0.16 3.26 -5.97
N LEU A 58 0.05 2.35 -4.99
CA LEU A 58 -0.38 2.66 -3.61
C LEU A 58 0.76 3.22 -2.75
N LEU A 59 2.01 2.98 -3.15
CA LEU A 59 3.20 3.48 -2.49
C LEU A 59 4.13 4.21 -3.46
N ARG A 60 4.88 5.15 -2.92
CA ARG A 60 6.01 5.81 -3.59
C ARG A 60 7.31 5.47 -2.87
N GLU A 61 8.33 5.09 -3.64
CA GLU A 61 9.70 4.91 -3.14
C GLU A 61 10.52 6.18 -3.35
N LYS A 62 11.24 6.61 -2.32
CA LYS A 62 12.29 7.64 -2.38
C LYS A 62 13.63 7.01 -1.99
N ARG A 63 14.68 7.32 -2.73
CA ARG A 63 16.04 6.84 -2.46
C ARG A 63 16.92 7.98 -1.99
N TYR A 64 17.51 7.80 -0.81
CA TYR A 64 18.49 8.70 -0.21
C TYR A 64 19.79 7.92 0.01
N GLY A 65 20.65 7.93 -1.01
CA GLY A 65 21.83 7.05 -1.06
C GLY A 65 21.42 5.57 -1.00
N LYS A 66 21.86 4.85 0.03
CA LYS A 66 21.50 3.44 0.26
C LYS A 66 20.16 3.26 0.99
N ILE A 67 19.56 4.33 1.51
CA ILE A 67 18.32 4.26 2.27
C ILE A 67 17.12 4.33 1.32
N ARG A 68 16.23 3.34 1.43
CA ARG A 68 14.94 3.30 0.72
C ARG A 68 13.83 3.70 1.69
N ILE A 69 13.09 4.75 1.34
CA ILE A 69 11.96 5.28 2.11
C ILE A 69 10.68 5.10 1.31
N PHE A 70 9.62 4.65 1.96
CA PHE A 70 8.31 4.41 1.36
C PHE A 70 7.24 5.28 2.01
N GLU A 71 6.34 5.78 1.18
CA GLU A 71 5.25 6.69 1.53
C GLU A 71 3.95 6.21 0.88
N ALA A 72 2.83 6.29 1.59
CA ALA A 72 1.51 6.02 1.03
C ALA A 72 1.10 7.14 0.06
N THR A 73 0.61 6.79 -1.13
CA THR A 73 0.21 7.74 -2.17
C THR A 73 -1.29 8.06 -2.14
N PHE A 74 -2.03 7.49 -1.19
CA PHE A 74 -3.46 7.61 -1.05
C PHE A 74 -3.83 8.32 0.25
N LYS A 75 -4.98 8.98 0.25
CA LYS A 75 -5.66 9.48 1.45
C LYS A 75 -6.50 8.37 2.09
N ALA A 76 -7.23 7.63 1.26
CA ALA A 76 -8.06 6.51 1.69
C ALA A 76 -8.12 5.43 0.60
N ILE A 77 -8.30 4.18 1.01
CA ILE A 77 -8.64 3.06 0.14
C ILE A 77 -9.97 2.52 0.66
N ASN A 78 -11.03 2.62 -0.16
CA ASN A 78 -12.35 2.12 0.16
C ASN A 78 -12.59 0.84 -0.64
N VAL A 79 -12.90 -0.25 0.06
CA VAL A 79 -13.33 -1.51 -0.55
C VAL A 79 -14.78 -1.74 -0.17
N SER A 80 -15.66 -1.82 -1.16
CA SER A 80 -17.08 -2.09 -0.95
C SER A 80 -17.52 -3.39 -1.64
N PHE A 81 -18.34 -4.17 -0.94
CA PHE A 81 -19.00 -5.35 -1.47
C PHE A 81 -20.50 -5.06 -1.56
N GLU A 82 -21.00 -4.94 -2.78
CA GLU A 82 -22.38 -4.58 -3.06
C GLU A 82 -23.15 -5.79 -3.59
N ARG A 83 -24.23 -6.16 -2.90
CA ARG A 83 -25.14 -7.23 -3.35
C ARG A 83 -25.60 -6.92 -4.78
N ASN A 84 -25.49 -7.90 -5.67
CA ASN A 84 -25.83 -7.81 -7.11
C ASN A 84 -24.95 -6.86 -7.96
N LYS A 85 -23.88 -6.28 -7.40
CA LYS A 85 -22.98 -5.36 -8.11
C LYS A 85 -21.49 -5.72 -7.98
N GLY A 86 -21.16 -6.67 -7.11
CA GLY A 86 -19.80 -7.19 -6.94
C GLY A 86 -18.96 -6.31 -6.01
N VAL A 87 -17.65 -6.29 -6.27
CA VAL A 87 -16.66 -5.57 -5.46
C VAL A 87 -16.20 -4.30 -6.17
N ARG A 88 -16.04 -3.20 -5.43
CA ARG A 88 -15.34 -2.00 -5.92
C ARG A 88 -14.20 -1.66 -5.00
N VAL A 89 -13.10 -1.23 -5.60
CA VAL A 89 -11.98 -0.61 -4.91
C VAL A 89 -11.83 0.81 -5.43
N GLU A 90 -11.90 1.77 -4.51
CA GLU A 90 -11.73 3.20 -4.79
C GLU A 90 -10.55 3.72 -3.99
N VAL A 91 -9.62 4.39 -4.66
CA VAL A 91 -8.43 4.98 -4.05
C VAL A 91 -8.55 6.49 -4.15
N GLU A 92 -8.64 7.16 -3.00
CA GLU A 92 -8.66 8.62 -2.93
C GLU A 92 -7.23 9.17 -2.95
N ALA A 93 -6.93 10.07 -3.88
CA ALA A 93 -5.63 10.72 -3.91
C ALA A 93 -5.53 11.83 -2.84
N PRO A 94 -4.31 12.09 -2.30
CA PRO A 94 -4.05 13.24 -1.45
C PRO A 94 -4.38 14.54 -2.20
N GLY A 95 -5.14 15.44 -1.57
CA GLY A 95 -5.44 16.77 -2.11
C GLY A 95 -6.71 16.90 -2.95
N GLN A 96 -7.57 15.87 -3.01
CA GLN A 96 -8.95 16.02 -3.48
C GLN A 96 -9.85 16.30 -2.26
N SER A 97 -10.32 17.54 -2.17
CA SER A 97 -11.33 18.02 -1.22
C SER A 97 -12.50 18.61 -1.99
#